data_AF-A0A740VAL4-F1
#
_entry.id   AF-A0A740VAL4-F1
#
_cell.length_a   1.000
_cell.length_b   1.000
_cell.length_c   1.000
_cell.angle_alpha   90.00
_cell.angle_beta   90.00
_cell.angle_gamma   90.00
#
_symmetry.space_group_name_H-M   'P 1'
#
loop_
_entity.id
_entity.type
_entity.pdbx_description
1 polymer ?
#
loop_
_entity_poly.entity_id
_entity_poly.type
_entity_poly.pdbx_seq_one_letter_code
_entity_poly.pdbx_strand_id
1 'polypeptide(L)'
;MNLSISQKATMSSLDIAELVGSRHGNVLRTIRNMMASGVIRETQNEFVERINNLGKVVKDPVYVFEGEQGKRDSIVVVAQLSPEFTARLVDRWRELENARVQLKSKAEILAEMAQMHLEHERRINAVNAQVAEVSAQVSMVAETLEQIKKGNMPEGYIGYRQLAAKCGLTEAKCRNLVNAYRIPTDTHEFLTPDGLLARRSIVALAPFRKAFKQVMSEAEPRNKRWYHPKMGMFQAIHHPVPESPKANLSLHTARERIKTGYAIVCRRASWPEGVWVWPEGGSRKHWRTIRDGKIHAIDLAPEDVVATDWIVS
;
A
#
# COMPACT_ATOMS: atom_id res chain seq x y z
N MET A 1 -63.43 12.27 -41.56
CA MET A 1 -64.01 13.63 -41.58
C MET A 1 -63.86 14.21 -40.19
N ASN A 2 -62.80 15.00 -39.94
CA ASN A 2 -62.62 15.72 -38.68
C ASN A 2 -62.80 17.20 -38.96
N LEU A 3 -64.02 17.69 -38.77
CA LEU A 3 -64.30 19.12 -38.73
C LEU A 3 -64.05 19.60 -37.28
N SER A 4 -62.78 19.64 -36.86
CA SER A 4 -62.41 20.36 -35.65
C SER A 4 -62.49 21.85 -35.98
N ILE A 5 -63.68 22.44 -35.87
CA ILE A 5 -63.85 23.88 -35.78
C ILE A 5 -63.02 24.28 -34.57
N SER A 6 -61.88 24.91 -34.80
CA SER A 6 -61.11 25.57 -33.74
C SER A 6 -62.02 26.69 -33.22
N GLN A 7 -62.85 26.38 -32.23
CA GLN A 7 -63.53 27.40 -31.44
C GLN A 7 -62.42 28.17 -30.73
N LYS A 8 -62.15 29.37 -31.23
CA LYS A 8 -61.20 30.27 -30.61
C LYS A 8 -61.66 30.52 -29.17
N ALA A 9 -60.75 30.39 -28.22
CA ALA A 9 -61.05 30.62 -26.82
C ALA A 9 -61.47 32.08 -26.63
N THR A 10 -62.68 32.29 -26.10
CA THR A 10 -63.23 33.60 -25.79
C THR A 10 -63.43 33.72 -24.28
N MET A 11 -63.38 34.96 -23.78
CA MET A 11 -63.77 35.30 -22.42
C MET A 11 -64.73 36.48 -22.51
N SER A 12 -65.89 36.38 -21.87
CA SER A 12 -66.90 37.42 -21.88
C SER A 12 -66.79 38.31 -20.64
N SER A 13 -67.37 39.52 -20.71
CA SER A 13 -67.50 40.39 -19.53
C SER A 13 -68.32 39.77 -18.40
N LEU A 14 -69.16 38.76 -18.67
CA LEU A 14 -69.87 37.99 -17.65
C LEU A 14 -68.90 37.04 -16.93
N ASP A 15 -68.04 36.35 -17.67
CA ASP A 15 -67.01 35.47 -17.09
C ASP A 15 -66.04 36.28 -16.20
N ILE A 16 -65.70 37.51 -16.62
CA ILE A 16 -64.90 38.43 -15.80
C ILE A 16 -65.64 38.85 -14.52
N ALA A 17 -66.95 39.12 -14.63
CA ALA A 17 -67.78 39.49 -13.50
C ALA A 17 -67.88 38.37 -12.45
N GLU A 18 -68.02 37.13 -12.92
CA GLU A 18 -67.98 35.93 -12.08
C GLU A 18 -66.59 35.75 -11.44
N LEU A 19 -65.53 35.84 -12.23
CA LEU A 19 -64.15 35.65 -11.76
C LEU A 19 -63.74 36.63 -10.66
N VAL A 20 -64.15 37.90 -10.77
CA VAL A 20 -63.80 38.96 -9.80
C VAL A 20 -64.89 39.13 -8.73
N GLY A 21 -66.00 38.39 -8.80
CA GLY A 21 -67.13 38.52 -7.87
C GLY A 21 -67.80 39.90 -7.92
N SER A 22 -67.69 40.59 -9.06
CA SER A 22 -68.19 41.96 -9.25
C SER A 22 -69.51 41.98 -9.99
N ARG A 23 -70.38 42.96 -9.70
CA ARG A 23 -71.60 43.15 -10.49
C ARG A 23 -71.25 43.43 -11.95
N HIS A 24 -71.87 42.70 -12.88
CA HIS A 24 -71.62 42.83 -14.33
C HIS A 24 -71.71 44.28 -14.84
N GLY A 25 -72.66 45.09 -14.34
CA GLY A 25 -72.74 46.51 -14.68
C GLY A 25 -71.49 47.34 -14.31
N ASN A 26 -70.82 47.00 -13.21
CA ASN A 26 -69.55 47.64 -12.83
C ASN A 26 -68.41 47.23 -13.76
N VAL A 27 -68.41 45.98 -14.21
CA VAL A 27 -67.45 45.45 -15.19
C VAL A 27 -67.63 46.15 -16.54
N LEU A 28 -68.86 46.25 -17.05
CA LEU A 28 -69.15 46.96 -18.30
C LEU A 28 -68.73 48.43 -18.26
N ARG A 29 -68.99 49.13 -17.15
CA ARG A 29 -68.57 50.52 -16.97
C ARG A 29 -67.04 50.64 -17.00
N THR A 30 -66.35 49.72 -16.33
CA THR A 30 -64.89 49.70 -16.27
C THR A 30 -64.29 49.45 -17.65
N ILE A 31 -64.80 48.46 -18.39
CA ILE A 31 -64.39 48.18 -19.77
C ILE A 31 -64.58 49.41 -20.67
N ARG A 32 -65.73 50.09 -20.61
CA ARG A 32 -65.97 51.33 -21.39
C ARG A 32 -64.98 52.43 -21.08
N ASN A 33 -64.71 52.68 -19.80
CA ASN A 33 -63.74 53.69 -19.38
C ASN A 33 -62.32 53.35 -19.87
N MET A 34 -61.95 52.07 -19.84
CA MET A 34 -60.64 51.60 -20.28
C MET A 34 -60.48 51.65 -21.80
N MET A 35 -61.55 51.38 -22.57
CA MET A 35 -61.57 51.61 -24.02
C MET A 35 -61.45 53.10 -24.35
N ALA A 36 -62.22 53.95 -23.66
CA ALA A 36 -62.20 55.40 -23.88
C ALA A 36 -60.85 56.06 -23.55
N SER A 37 -60.15 55.53 -22.53
CA SER A 37 -58.79 55.96 -22.16
C SER A 37 -57.68 55.29 -22.99
N GLY A 38 -58.03 54.37 -23.91
CA GLY A 38 -57.08 53.66 -24.76
C GLY A 38 -56.23 52.61 -24.05
N VAL A 39 -56.57 52.24 -22.81
CA VAL A 39 -55.86 51.22 -22.02
C VAL A 39 -56.08 49.82 -22.61
N ILE A 40 -57.28 49.57 -23.11
CA ILE A 40 -57.67 48.36 -23.85
C ILE A 40 -58.23 48.74 -25.22
N ARG A 41 -58.18 47.80 -26.18
CA ARG A 41 -58.74 48.02 -27.51
C ARG A 41 -60.26 47.98 -27.49
N GLU A 42 -60.89 48.71 -28.41
CA GLU A 42 -62.32 48.56 -28.66
C GLU A 42 -62.66 47.09 -28.97
N THR A 43 -63.53 46.53 -28.15
CA THR A 43 -63.85 45.10 -28.11
C THR A 43 -65.25 44.87 -28.66
N GLN A 44 -65.49 43.74 -29.32
CA GLN A 44 -66.79 43.41 -29.88
C GLN A 44 -67.85 43.28 -28.77
N ASN A 45 -69.04 43.81 -29.03
CA ASN A 45 -70.21 43.73 -28.17
C ASN A 45 -71.22 42.77 -28.76
N GLU A 46 -71.70 41.84 -27.95
CA GLU A 46 -72.81 40.95 -28.26
C GLU A 46 -73.95 41.19 -27.25
N PHE A 47 -75.14 40.68 -27.56
CA PHE A 47 -76.28 40.73 -26.63
C PHE A 47 -76.62 39.32 -26.18
N VAL A 48 -76.70 39.13 -24.87
CA VAL A 48 -77.17 37.88 -24.26
C VAL A 48 -78.58 38.12 -23.73
N GLU A 49 -79.47 37.17 -23.99
CA GLU A 49 -80.83 37.20 -23.44
C GLU A 49 -80.82 36.71 -22.00
N ARG A 50 -81.27 37.55 -21.08
CA ARG A 50 -81.41 37.22 -19.65
C ARG A 50 -82.82 37.55 -19.18
N ILE A 51 -83.40 36.65 -18.39
CA ILE A 51 -84.69 36.88 -17.73
C ILE A 51 -84.44 37.78 -16.53
N ASN A 52 -85.10 38.94 -16.49
CA ASN A 52 -85.00 39.85 -15.35
C ASN A 52 -85.87 39.36 -14.16
N ASN A 53 -85.75 40.04 -13.02
CA ASN A 53 -86.51 39.71 -11.79
C ASN A 53 -88.05 39.86 -11.94
N LEU A 54 -88.53 40.33 -13.10
CA LEU A 54 -89.94 40.50 -13.46
C LEU A 54 -90.39 39.46 -14.51
N GLY A 55 -89.58 38.43 -14.79
CA GLY A 55 -89.90 37.35 -15.73
C GLY A 55 -89.84 37.75 -17.21
N LYS A 56 -89.30 38.92 -17.54
CA LYS A 56 -89.17 39.40 -18.92
C LYS A 56 -87.77 39.14 -19.47
N VAL A 57 -87.70 38.69 -20.72
CA VAL A 57 -86.44 38.58 -21.46
C VAL A 57 -85.91 39.97 -21.78
N VAL A 58 -84.69 40.25 -21.32
CA VAL A 58 -83.96 41.49 -21.56
C VAL A 58 -82.66 41.15 -22.28
N LYS A 59 -82.30 41.97 -23.27
CA LYS A 59 -81.01 41.87 -23.97
C LYS A 59 -79.95 42.64 -23.20
N ASP A 60 -79.05 41.93 -22.55
CA ASP A 60 -77.94 42.51 -21.81
C ASP A 60 -76.67 42.55 -22.69
N PRO A 61 -76.02 43.72 -22.85
CA PRO A 61 -74.81 43.83 -23.66
C PRO A 61 -73.62 43.19 -22.93
N VAL A 62 -72.82 42.43 -23.66
CA VAL A 62 -71.65 41.70 -23.17
C VAL A 62 -70.48 41.95 -24.12
N TYR A 63 -69.32 42.36 -23.59
CA TYR A 63 -68.08 42.43 -24.36
C TYR A 63 -67.45 41.03 -24.47
N VAL A 64 -66.97 40.67 -25.67
CA VAL A 64 -66.33 39.38 -25.95
C VAL A 64 -64.86 39.60 -26.29
N PHE A 65 -63.97 39.04 -25.45
CA PHE A 65 -62.52 39.10 -25.63
C PHE A 65 -62.03 37.84 -26.34
N GLU A 66 -61.34 38.00 -27.47
CA GLU A 66 -60.83 36.90 -28.30
C GLU A 66 -59.39 37.15 -28.75
N GLY A 67 -58.61 36.07 -28.90
CA GLY A 67 -57.22 36.13 -29.37
C GLY A 67 -56.25 36.71 -28.35
N GLU A 68 -54.97 36.87 -28.73
CA GLU A 68 -53.91 37.35 -27.82
C GLU A 68 -54.19 38.77 -27.29
N GLN A 69 -54.76 39.64 -28.13
CA GLN A 69 -55.13 41.00 -27.70
C GLN A 69 -56.29 40.97 -26.71
N GLY A 70 -57.34 40.17 -26.97
CA GLY A 70 -58.45 40.01 -26.05
C GLY A 70 -58.01 39.41 -24.71
N LYS A 71 -57.08 38.46 -24.74
CA LYS A 71 -56.48 37.86 -23.54
C LYS A 71 -55.69 38.87 -22.71
N ARG A 72 -54.87 39.72 -23.33
CA ARG A 72 -54.18 40.83 -22.64
C ARG A 72 -55.22 41.76 -22.01
N ASP A 73 -56.19 42.19 -22.80
CA ASP A 73 -57.14 43.22 -22.39
C ASP A 73 -58.08 42.69 -21.28
N SER A 74 -58.46 41.41 -21.30
CA SER A 74 -59.22 40.78 -20.20
C SER A 74 -58.42 40.69 -18.90
N ILE A 75 -57.12 40.36 -18.97
CA ILE A 75 -56.22 40.38 -17.80
C ILE A 75 -56.09 41.80 -17.22
N VAL A 76 -55.98 42.81 -18.09
CA VAL A 76 -55.86 44.22 -17.67
C VAL A 76 -57.16 44.69 -17.00
N VAL A 77 -58.33 44.27 -17.51
CA VAL A 77 -59.64 44.53 -16.87
C VAL A 77 -59.74 43.87 -15.50
N VAL A 78 -59.31 42.60 -15.38
CA VAL A 78 -59.29 41.88 -14.08
C VAL A 78 -58.35 42.57 -13.09
N ALA A 79 -57.17 43.00 -13.53
CA ALA A 79 -56.21 43.72 -12.68
C ALA A 79 -56.78 45.04 -12.14
N GLN A 80 -57.54 45.78 -12.95
CA GLN A 80 -58.21 47.02 -12.50
C GLN A 80 -59.34 46.76 -11.51
N LEU A 81 -60.08 45.66 -11.69
CA LEU A 81 -61.24 45.31 -10.87
C LEU A 81 -60.87 44.59 -9.56
N SER A 82 -59.71 43.93 -9.50
CA SER A 82 -59.18 43.29 -8.29
C SER A 82 -57.78 43.81 -7.94
N PRO A 83 -57.70 45.01 -7.32
CA PRO A 83 -56.43 45.55 -6.86
C PRO A 83 -55.75 44.65 -5.81
N GLU A 84 -56.52 43.86 -5.06
CA GLU A 84 -55.97 42.89 -4.10
C GLU A 84 -55.20 41.77 -4.79
N PHE A 85 -55.70 41.29 -5.94
CA PHE A 85 -55.00 40.29 -6.74
C PHE A 85 -53.68 40.85 -7.28
N THR A 86 -53.69 42.09 -7.78
CA THR A 86 -52.48 42.78 -8.24
C THR A 86 -51.48 43.01 -7.11
N ALA A 87 -51.94 43.39 -5.91
CA ALA A 87 -51.07 43.55 -4.74
C ALA A 87 -50.35 42.25 -4.39
N ARG A 88 -51.06 41.11 -4.35
CA ARG A 88 -50.45 39.79 -4.11
C ARG A 88 -49.42 39.40 -5.16
N LEU A 89 -49.66 39.73 -6.42
CA LEU A 89 -48.68 39.50 -7.49
C LEU A 89 -47.39 40.30 -7.22
N VAL A 90 -47.53 41.59 -6.86
CA VAL A 90 -46.39 42.47 -6.55
C VAL A 90 -45.63 41.99 -5.32
N ASP A 91 -46.34 41.62 -4.25
CA ASP A 91 -45.74 41.10 -3.02
C ASP A 91 -44.93 39.82 -3.31
N ARG A 92 -45.47 38.92 -4.13
CA ARG A 92 -44.78 37.69 -4.55
C ARG A 92 -43.49 37.99 -5.32
N TRP A 93 -43.49 38.98 -6.21
CA TRP A 93 -42.28 39.39 -6.91
C TRP A 93 -41.24 39.97 -5.95
N ARG A 94 -41.65 40.80 -5.00
CA ARG A 94 -40.77 41.34 -3.96
C ARG A 94 -40.17 40.24 -3.09
N GLU A 95 -40.94 39.22 -2.71
CA GLU A 95 -40.42 38.05 -1.98
C GLU A 95 -39.30 37.35 -2.76
N LEU A 96 -39.52 37.10 -4.05
CA LEU A 96 -38.54 36.43 -4.91
C LEU A 96 -37.27 37.27 -5.12
N GLU A 97 -37.42 38.58 -5.28
CA GLU A 97 -36.30 39.52 -5.38
C GLU A 97 -35.49 39.58 -4.08
N ASN A 98 -36.17 39.69 -2.94
CA ASN A 98 -35.53 39.71 -1.62
C ASN A 98 -34.78 38.40 -1.34
N ALA A 99 -35.37 37.25 -1.68
CA ALA A 99 -34.71 35.94 -1.55
C ALA A 99 -33.43 35.86 -2.40
N ARG A 100 -33.40 36.54 -3.54
CA ARG A 100 -32.23 36.58 -4.43
C ARG A 100 -31.13 37.53 -3.94
N VAL A 101 -31.50 38.64 -3.28
CA VAL A 101 -30.54 39.58 -2.68
C VAL A 101 -29.80 38.97 -1.47
N GLN A 102 -30.42 38.02 -0.76
CA GLN A 102 -29.78 37.30 0.35
C GLN A 102 -28.68 36.31 -0.08
N LEU A 103 -28.57 36.00 -1.37
CA LEU A 103 -27.44 35.23 -1.88
C LEU A 103 -26.23 36.16 -1.99
N LYS A 104 -25.17 35.87 -1.20
CA LYS A 104 -23.87 36.55 -1.28
C LYS A 104 -23.52 36.83 -2.74
N SER A 105 -23.12 38.07 -3.03
CA SER A 105 -22.74 38.44 -4.38
C SER A 105 -21.59 37.55 -4.86
N LYS A 106 -21.52 37.29 -6.17
CA LYS A 106 -20.41 36.53 -6.77
C LYS A 106 -19.03 37.06 -6.35
N ALA A 107 -18.93 38.38 -6.15
CA ALA A 107 -17.71 39.04 -5.69
C ALA A 107 -17.37 38.72 -4.22
N GLU A 108 -18.36 38.64 -3.35
CA GLU A 108 -18.17 38.29 -1.93
C GLU A 108 -17.73 36.84 -1.77
N ILE A 109 -18.35 35.92 -2.52
CA ILE A 109 -17.97 34.51 -2.54
C ILE A 109 -16.51 34.36 -3.02
N LEU A 110 -16.13 35.09 -4.07
CA LEU A 110 -14.75 35.06 -4.57
C LEU A 110 -13.74 35.60 -3.55
N ALA A 111 -14.07 36.69 -2.87
CA ALA A 111 -13.21 37.27 -1.84
C ALA A 111 -13.02 36.31 -0.65
N GLU A 112 -14.09 35.67 -0.19
CA GLU A 112 -14.05 34.70 0.91
C GLU A 112 -13.24 33.44 0.54
N MET A 113 -13.43 32.91 -0.68
CA MET A 113 -12.63 31.79 -1.18
C MET A 113 -11.13 32.15 -1.25
N ALA A 114 -10.80 33.36 -1.71
CA ALA A 114 -9.42 33.81 -1.79
C ALA A 114 -8.77 33.91 -0.40
N GLN A 115 -9.49 34.42 0.61
CA GLN A 115 -8.99 34.45 1.99
C GLN A 115 -8.76 33.04 2.56
N MET A 116 -9.72 32.14 2.36
CA MET A 116 -9.60 30.74 2.80
C MET A 116 -8.39 30.04 2.17
N HIS A 117 -8.16 30.24 0.87
CA HIS A 117 -7.02 29.64 0.18
C HIS A 117 -5.68 30.13 0.75
N LEU A 118 -5.55 31.42 1.06
CA LEU A 118 -4.33 31.97 1.66
C LEU A 118 -4.06 31.39 3.05
N GLU A 119 -5.10 31.23 3.87
CA GLU A 119 -4.97 30.60 5.19
C GLU A 119 -4.57 29.13 5.07
N HIS A 120 -5.17 28.41 4.12
CA HIS A 120 -4.85 27.02 3.86
C HIS A 120 -3.39 26.85 3.39
N GLU A 121 -2.91 27.71 2.50
CA GLU A 121 -1.52 27.68 2.02
C GLU A 121 -0.52 27.94 3.17
N ARG A 122 -0.81 28.89 4.06
CA ARG A 122 -0.01 29.13 5.27
C ARG A 122 0.03 27.90 6.17
N ARG A 123 -1.11 27.22 6.35
CA ARG A 123 -1.20 26.00 7.16
C ARG A 123 -0.39 24.86 6.53
N ILE A 124 -0.47 24.67 5.21
CA ILE A 124 0.34 23.69 4.48
C ILE A 124 1.83 23.97 4.69
N ASN A 125 2.26 25.23 4.52
CA ASN A 125 3.66 25.59 4.66
C ASN A 125 4.20 25.34 6.08
N ALA A 126 3.39 25.63 7.12
CA ALA A 126 3.74 25.32 8.50
C ALA A 126 3.86 23.82 8.76
N VAL A 127 2.91 23.02 8.27
CA VAL A 127 2.95 21.55 8.39
C VAL A 127 4.17 20.98 7.66
N ASN A 128 4.46 21.46 6.46
CA ASN A 128 5.63 21.02 5.68
C ASN A 128 6.95 21.32 6.41
N ALA A 129 7.06 22.47 7.06
CA ALA A 129 8.23 22.80 7.87
C ALA A 129 8.40 21.85 9.06
N GLN A 130 7.32 21.51 9.77
CA GLN A 130 7.35 20.52 10.86
C GLN A 130 7.71 19.12 10.37
N VAL A 131 7.17 18.69 9.23
CA VAL A 131 7.51 17.39 8.62
C VAL A 131 9.00 17.33 8.26
N ALA A 132 9.56 18.42 7.71
CA ALA A 132 11.00 18.48 7.42
C ALA A 132 11.85 18.32 8.69
N GLU A 133 11.49 19.00 9.78
CA GLU A 133 12.19 18.87 11.07
C GLU A 133 12.10 17.45 11.64
N VAL A 134 10.89 16.87 11.70
CA VAL A 134 10.68 15.50 12.17
C VAL A 134 11.45 14.50 11.30
N SER A 135 11.48 14.69 9.98
CA SER A 135 12.23 13.81 9.09
C SER A 135 13.74 13.83 9.37
N ALA A 136 14.30 15.00 9.69
CA ALA A 136 15.70 15.14 10.06
C ALA A 136 15.98 14.42 11.41
N GLN A 137 15.11 14.59 12.40
CA GLN A 137 15.22 13.88 13.68
C GLN A 137 15.13 12.36 13.50
N VAL A 138 14.20 11.87 12.67
CA VAL A 138 14.07 10.43 12.38
C VAL A 138 15.32 9.89 11.70
N SER A 139 15.95 10.63 10.80
CA SER A 139 17.23 10.25 10.18
C SER A 139 18.34 10.10 11.22
N MET A 140 18.49 11.09 12.11
CA MET A 140 19.48 11.03 13.20
C MET A 140 19.21 9.86 14.16
N VAL A 141 17.94 9.60 14.50
CA VAL A 141 17.56 8.44 15.32
C VAL A 141 17.86 7.12 14.59
N ALA A 142 17.62 7.05 13.29
CA ALA A 142 17.93 5.86 12.50
C ALA A 142 19.44 5.57 12.47
N GLU A 143 20.27 6.60 12.25
CA GLU A 143 21.73 6.47 12.26
C GLU A 143 22.27 6.04 13.63
N THR A 144 21.79 6.65 14.72
CA THR A 144 22.17 6.25 16.09
C THR A 144 21.72 4.84 16.41
N LEU A 145 20.53 4.41 15.98
CA LEU A 145 20.07 3.03 16.12
C LEU A 145 20.92 2.05 15.32
N GLU A 146 21.39 2.40 14.12
CA GLU A 146 22.32 1.55 13.37
C GLU A 146 23.67 1.40 14.08
N GLN A 147 24.20 2.50 14.64
CA GLN A 147 25.43 2.47 15.45
C GLN A 147 25.25 1.59 16.69
N ILE A 148 24.11 1.68 17.37
CA ILE A 148 23.76 0.81 18.50
C ILE A 148 23.64 -0.66 18.05
N LYS A 149 22.94 -0.94 16.93
CA LYS A 149 22.71 -2.29 16.39
C LYS A 149 24.01 -2.99 15.96
N LYS A 150 24.92 -2.27 15.31
CA LYS A 150 26.25 -2.81 14.97
C LYS A 150 27.06 -3.13 16.23
N GLY A 151 26.69 -2.53 17.38
CA GLY A 151 27.54 -2.42 18.55
C GLY A 151 28.75 -1.57 18.18
N ASN A 152 29.29 -0.81 19.13
CA ASN A 152 30.55 -0.10 18.93
C ASN A 152 31.75 -1.10 18.90
N MET A 153 31.60 -2.22 18.20
CA MET A 153 32.55 -3.31 18.20
C MET A 153 33.76 -2.87 17.38
N PRO A 154 34.98 -2.95 17.94
CA PRO A 154 36.19 -2.58 17.23
C PRO A 154 36.27 -3.30 15.89
N GLU A 155 36.69 -2.58 14.85
CA GLU A 155 36.82 -3.14 13.51
C GLU A 155 37.74 -4.36 13.53
N GLY A 156 37.30 -5.46 12.90
CA GLY A 156 38.04 -6.72 12.88
C GLY A 156 37.82 -7.64 14.09
N TYR A 157 37.05 -7.23 15.09
CA TYR A 157 36.66 -8.08 16.23
C TYR A 157 35.26 -8.68 16.05
N ILE A 158 35.00 -9.79 16.76
CA ILE A 158 33.72 -10.49 16.74
C ILE A 158 33.42 -11.14 18.10
N GLY A 159 32.15 -11.19 18.50
CA GLY A 159 31.72 -11.88 19.72
C GLY A 159 31.67 -13.41 19.58
N TYR A 160 31.92 -14.14 20.67
CA TYR A 160 31.97 -15.62 20.67
C TYR A 160 30.72 -16.29 20.10
N ARG A 161 29.52 -15.77 20.34
CA ARG A 161 28.27 -16.32 19.81
C ARG A 161 28.21 -16.28 18.28
N GLN A 162 28.58 -15.14 17.68
CA GLN A 162 28.64 -14.98 16.23
C GLN A 162 29.80 -15.78 15.63
N LEU A 163 30.91 -15.88 16.35
CA LEU A 163 32.06 -16.68 15.96
C LEU A 163 31.71 -18.17 15.87
N ALA A 164 31.06 -18.71 16.92
CA ALA A 164 30.56 -20.07 16.98
C ALA A 164 29.62 -20.41 15.83
N ALA A 165 28.69 -19.50 15.51
CA ALA A 165 27.80 -19.64 14.35
C ALA A 165 28.58 -19.70 13.02
N LYS A 166 29.64 -18.88 12.86
CA LYS A 166 30.45 -18.84 11.63
C LYS A 166 31.35 -20.07 11.45
N CYS A 167 31.92 -20.63 12.52
CA CYS A 167 32.83 -21.78 12.42
C CYS A 167 32.15 -23.13 12.69
N GLY A 168 30.91 -23.12 13.18
CA GLY A 168 30.17 -24.33 13.56
C GLY A 168 30.71 -25.02 14.81
N LEU A 169 31.59 -24.36 15.58
CA LEU A 169 32.10 -24.85 16.88
C LEU A 169 31.17 -24.40 18.01
N THR A 170 31.24 -25.05 19.17
CA THR A 170 30.64 -24.49 20.39
C THR A 170 31.46 -23.27 20.88
N GLU A 171 30.84 -22.35 21.61
CA GLU A 171 31.57 -21.19 22.16
C GLU A 171 32.74 -21.60 23.06
N ALA A 172 32.59 -22.68 23.84
CA ALA A 172 33.66 -23.23 24.66
C ALA A 172 34.86 -23.68 23.80
N LYS A 173 34.61 -24.31 22.64
CA LYS A 173 35.68 -24.69 21.72
C LYS A 173 36.31 -23.50 21.01
N CYS A 174 35.54 -22.46 20.73
CA CYS A 174 36.10 -21.19 20.25
C CYS A 174 37.07 -20.60 21.29
N ARG A 175 36.68 -20.55 22.58
CA ARG A 175 37.55 -20.08 23.68
C ARG A 175 38.82 -20.92 23.82
N ASN A 176 38.71 -22.25 23.72
CA ASN A 176 39.87 -23.13 23.76
C ASN A 176 40.85 -22.85 22.62
N LEU A 177 40.35 -22.62 21.40
CA LEU A 177 41.18 -22.29 20.24
C LEU A 177 41.88 -20.95 20.44
N VAL A 178 41.13 -19.94 20.90
CA VAL A 178 41.66 -18.62 21.24
C VAL A 178 42.81 -18.72 22.24
N ASN A 179 42.63 -19.48 23.32
CA ASN A 179 43.65 -19.69 24.34
C ASN A 179 44.85 -20.48 23.82
N ALA A 180 44.63 -21.57 23.06
CA ALA A 180 45.67 -22.44 22.56
C ALA A 180 46.59 -21.76 21.53
N TYR A 181 46.06 -20.80 20.76
CA TYR A 181 46.79 -20.06 19.73
C TYR A 181 47.10 -18.61 20.12
N ARG A 182 46.82 -18.22 21.38
CA ARG A 182 47.02 -16.86 21.91
C ARG A 182 46.46 -15.77 20.98
N ILE A 183 45.23 -16.00 20.51
CA ILE A 183 44.55 -15.04 19.62
C ILE A 183 44.17 -13.80 20.44
N PRO A 184 44.38 -12.58 19.91
CA PRO A 184 44.01 -11.35 20.60
C PRO A 184 42.52 -11.31 20.97
N THR A 185 42.25 -11.01 22.24
CA THR A 185 40.91 -10.82 22.79
C THR A 185 40.78 -9.46 23.43
N ASP A 186 39.56 -8.95 23.47
CA ASP A 186 39.23 -7.69 24.15
C ASP A 186 37.85 -7.79 24.84
N THR A 187 37.50 -6.80 25.65
CA THR A 187 36.20 -6.69 26.31
C THR A 187 35.42 -5.53 25.73
N HIS A 188 34.23 -5.83 25.19
CA HIS A 188 33.37 -4.84 24.57
C HIS A 188 32.15 -4.57 25.44
N GLU A 189 31.90 -3.29 25.72
CA GLU A 189 30.72 -2.81 26.44
C GLU A 189 29.59 -2.52 25.43
N PHE A 190 28.38 -2.99 25.74
CA PHE A 190 27.21 -2.77 24.90
C PHE A 190 25.95 -2.60 25.78
N LEU A 191 24.98 -1.86 25.27
CA LEU A 191 23.68 -1.70 25.93
C LEU A 191 22.79 -2.90 25.65
N THR A 192 22.16 -3.47 26.68
CA THR A 192 21.08 -4.46 26.51
C THR A 192 19.78 -3.76 26.10
N PRO A 193 18.80 -4.49 25.53
CA PRO A 193 17.49 -3.93 25.18
C PRO A 193 16.78 -3.23 26.35
N ASP A 194 17.07 -3.64 27.59
CA ASP A 194 16.50 -3.07 28.82
C ASP A 194 17.26 -1.82 29.32
N GLY A 195 18.24 -1.33 28.55
CA GLY A 195 19.00 -0.12 28.90
C GLY A 195 20.22 -0.35 29.81
N LEU A 196 20.54 -1.61 30.15
CA LEU A 196 21.66 -1.92 31.05
C LEU A 196 22.98 -2.04 30.28
N LEU A 197 24.05 -1.46 30.84
CA LEU A 197 25.40 -1.65 30.32
C LEU A 197 25.89 -3.07 30.64
N ALA A 198 26.16 -3.86 29.61
CA ALA A 198 26.70 -5.21 29.72
C ALA A 198 28.07 -5.32 29.04
N ARG A 199 28.90 -6.26 29.51
CA ARG A 199 30.22 -6.55 28.95
C ARG A 199 30.22 -7.92 28.29
N ARG A 200 30.86 -8.03 27.14
CA ARG A 200 31.14 -9.32 26.48
C ARG A 200 32.57 -9.41 26.01
N SER A 201 33.14 -10.61 26.01
CA SER A 201 34.44 -10.86 25.39
C SER A 201 34.32 -10.97 23.87
N ILE A 202 35.26 -10.33 23.18
CA ILE A 202 35.40 -10.29 21.73
C ILE A 202 36.79 -10.81 21.32
N VAL A 203 36.88 -11.26 20.09
CA VAL A 203 38.07 -11.94 19.54
C VAL A 203 38.41 -11.34 18.18
N ALA A 204 39.70 -11.17 17.89
CA ALA A 204 40.16 -10.75 16.57
C ALA A 204 39.85 -11.83 15.51
N LEU A 205 39.03 -11.49 14.51
CA LEU A 205 38.46 -12.45 13.55
C LEU A 205 39.52 -13.04 12.61
N ALA A 206 40.44 -12.22 12.09
CA ALA A 206 41.44 -12.67 11.12
C ALA A 206 42.45 -13.68 11.72
N PRO A 207 43.07 -13.42 12.89
CA PRO A 207 43.92 -14.40 13.56
C PRO A 207 43.15 -15.68 13.94
N PHE A 208 41.90 -15.55 14.40
CA PHE A 208 41.07 -16.70 14.69
C PHE A 208 40.83 -17.58 13.46
N ARG A 209 40.46 -16.99 12.32
CA ARG A 209 40.24 -17.74 11.07
C ARG A 209 41.50 -18.46 10.62
N LYS A 210 42.67 -17.84 10.75
CA LYS A 210 43.96 -18.46 10.41
C LYS A 210 44.22 -19.69 11.28
N ALA A 211 44.09 -19.55 12.60
CA ALA A 211 44.27 -20.65 13.54
C ALA A 211 43.22 -21.76 13.36
N PHE A 212 41.97 -21.41 13.08
CA PHE A 212 40.90 -22.39 12.82
C PHE A 212 41.18 -23.21 11.56
N LYS A 213 41.62 -22.57 10.47
CA LYS A 213 42.05 -23.30 9.26
C LYS A 213 43.20 -24.28 9.56
N GLN A 214 44.19 -23.84 10.34
CA GLN A 214 45.31 -24.68 10.75
C GLN A 214 44.85 -25.88 11.60
N VAL A 215 43.97 -25.65 12.59
CA VAL A 215 43.38 -26.73 13.41
C VAL A 215 42.64 -27.72 12.52
N MET A 216 41.86 -27.25 11.54
CA MET A 216 41.12 -28.14 10.65
C MET A 216 42.03 -28.94 9.71
N SER A 217 43.20 -28.41 9.30
CA SER A 217 44.16 -29.16 8.48
C SER A 217 44.97 -30.19 9.27
N GLU A 218 45.19 -29.96 10.57
CA GLU A 218 45.95 -30.85 11.44
C GLU A 218 45.06 -31.84 12.21
N ALA A 219 43.73 -31.66 12.18
CA ALA A 219 42.81 -32.48 12.95
C ALA A 219 42.61 -33.86 12.31
N GLU A 220 42.65 -34.89 13.15
CA GLU A 220 42.37 -36.26 12.78
C GLU A 220 40.88 -36.57 13.00
N PRO A 221 40.20 -37.23 12.06
CA PRO A 221 38.84 -37.69 12.27
C PRO A 221 38.81 -38.84 13.31
N ARG A 222 37.96 -38.71 14.33
CA ARG A 222 37.68 -39.76 15.34
C ARG A 222 36.18 -39.95 15.49
N ASN A 223 35.63 -40.96 14.82
CA ASN A 223 34.19 -41.26 14.78
C ASN A 223 33.36 -40.05 14.30
N LYS A 224 32.42 -39.55 15.12
CA LYS A 224 31.55 -38.40 14.78
C LYS A 224 32.16 -37.04 15.19
N ARG A 225 33.46 -36.99 15.50
CA ARG A 225 34.16 -35.81 16.02
C ARG A 225 35.58 -35.70 15.44
N TRP A 226 36.13 -34.49 15.46
CA TRP A 226 37.53 -34.22 15.13
C TRP A 226 38.39 -34.27 16.40
N TYR A 227 39.61 -34.77 16.29
CA TYR A 227 40.62 -34.74 17.34
C TYR A 227 41.81 -33.88 16.91
N HIS A 228 42.27 -33.01 17.78
CA HIS A 228 43.50 -32.25 17.56
C HIS A 228 44.26 -32.10 18.88
N PRO A 229 45.60 -32.26 18.93
CA PRO A 229 46.37 -32.29 20.17
C PRO A 229 46.09 -31.10 21.11
N LYS A 230 45.98 -29.88 20.54
CA LYS A 230 45.70 -28.65 21.31
C LYS A 230 44.21 -28.38 21.59
N MET A 231 43.29 -29.06 20.92
CA MET A 231 41.84 -28.75 20.94
C MET A 231 40.99 -29.90 21.51
N GLY A 232 41.61 -31.06 21.72
CA GLY A 232 40.94 -32.30 22.11
C GLY A 232 39.89 -32.71 21.07
N MET A 233 38.84 -33.38 21.55
CA MET A 233 37.71 -33.78 20.70
C MET A 233 36.74 -32.61 20.47
N PHE A 234 36.40 -32.30 19.22
CA PHE A 234 35.45 -31.22 18.86
C PHE A 234 34.56 -31.59 17.67
N GLN A 235 33.51 -30.80 17.45
CA GLN A 235 32.64 -30.90 16.27
C GLN A 235 32.54 -29.52 15.63
N ALA A 236 32.56 -29.49 14.30
CA ALA A 236 32.39 -28.30 13.50
C ALA A 236 31.25 -28.58 12.50
N ILE A 237 30.08 -27.96 12.71
CA ILE A 237 28.84 -28.29 11.97
C ILE A 237 29.02 -28.16 10.45
N HIS A 238 29.79 -27.16 10.00
CA HIS A 238 30.09 -26.95 8.58
C HIS A 238 31.27 -27.78 8.05
N HIS A 239 31.86 -28.67 8.86
CA HIS A 239 33.01 -29.50 8.51
C HIS A 239 32.74 -30.95 8.96
N PRO A 240 31.97 -31.73 8.18
CA PRO A 240 31.60 -33.09 8.55
C PRO A 240 32.84 -33.97 8.69
N VAL A 241 32.83 -34.82 9.71
CA VAL A 241 33.91 -35.79 9.95
C VAL A 241 33.73 -36.93 8.94
N PRO A 242 34.78 -37.31 8.19
CA PRO A 242 34.79 -38.53 7.40
C PRO A 242 34.31 -39.71 8.26
N GLU A 243 33.33 -40.50 7.77
CA GLU A 243 32.82 -41.63 8.55
C GLU A 243 33.97 -42.59 8.91
N SER A 244 34.11 -42.92 10.20
CA SER A 244 35.01 -43.97 10.67
C SER A 244 34.81 -45.25 9.87
N PRO A 245 35.87 -46.00 9.54
CA PRO A 245 35.76 -47.14 8.66
C PRO A 245 34.89 -48.22 9.29
N LYS A 246 33.59 -48.23 8.95
CA LYS A 246 32.72 -49.36 9.24
C LYS A 246 33.35 -50.55 8.52
N ALA A 247 33.62 -51.62 9.28
CA ALA A 247 34.04 -52.92 8.75
C ALA A 247 33.06 -53.45 7.68
N ASN A 248 31.81 -52.95 7.70
CA ASN A 248 30.73 -53.31 6.80
C ASN A 248 30.25 -52.10 5.98
N LEU A 249 31.15 -51.40 5.28
CA LEU A 249 30.71 -50.45 4.25
C LEU A 249 30.14 -51.25 3.08
N SER A 250 28.91 -50.94 2.67
CA SER A 250 28.32 -51.62 1.51
C SER A 250 29.06 -51.25 0.23
N LEU A 251 29.13 -52.18 -0.73
CA LEU A 251 29.71 -51.93 -2.05
C LEU A 251 28.99 -50.77 -2.78
N HIS A 252 27.69 -50.64 -2.55
CA HIS A 252 26.87 -49.55 -3.10
C HIS A 252 27.35 -48.18 -2.61
N THR A 253 27.49 -48.02 -1.29
CA THR A 253 27.95 -46.75 -0.68
C THR A 253 29.37 -46.40 -1.11
N ALA A 254 30.26 -47.39 -1.26
CA ALA A 254 31.62 -47.14 -1.76
C ALA A 254 31.60 -46.61 -3.20
N ARG A 255 30.80 -47.24 -4.08
CA ARG A 255 30.63 -46.79 -5.48
C ARG A 255 30.04 -45.38 -5.57
N GLU A 256 29.09 -45.05 -4.72
CA GLU A 256 28.47 -43.73 -4.68
C GLU A 256 29.47 -42.64 -4.29
N ARG A 257 30.34 -42.89 -3.30
CA ARG A 257 31.39 -41.95 -2.89
C ARG A 257 32.44 -41.71 -3.97
N ILE A 258 32.78 -42.74 -4.74
CA ILE A 258 33.65 -42.62 -5.93
C ILE A 258 32.95 -41.78 -7.00
N LYS A 259 31.69 -42.11 -7.32
CA LYS A 259 30.91 -41.41 -8.35
C LYS A 259 30.70 -39.92 -8.06
N THR A 260 30.54 -39.57 -6.79
CA THR A 260 30.30 -38.20 -6.32
C THR A 260 31.60 -37.41 -6.11
N GLY A 261 32.77 -38.00 -6.40
CA GLY A 261 34.07 -37.34 -6.26
C GLY A 261 34.56 -37.18 -4.83
N TYR A 262 33.88 -37.80 -3.86
CA TYR A 262 34.28 -37.79 -2.44
C TYR A 262 35.41 -38.76 -2.12
N ALA A 263 35.74 -39.67 -3.04
CA ALA A 263 36.88 -40.59 -2.94
C ALA A 263 37.56 -40.72 -4.31
N ILE A 264 38.89 -40.67 -4.32
CA ILE A 264 39.72 -40.87 -5.51
C ILE A 264 40.15 -42.33 -5.54
N VAL A 265 40.07 -43.02 -6.67
CA VAL A 265 40.47 -44.44 -6.73
C VAL A 265 41.83 -44.54 -7.41
N CYS A 266 42.75 -45.24 -6.76
CA CYS A 266 44.11 -45.44 -7.22
C CYS A 266 44.47 -46.92 -7.22
N ARG A 267 45.34 -47.35 -8.12
CA ARG A 267 46.00 -48.65 -8.06
C ARG A 267 47.48 -48.52 -8.37
N ARG A 268 48.31 -49.42 -7.86
CA ARG A 268 49.70 -49.51 -8.30
C ARG A 268 49.78 -50.28 -9.61
N ALA A 269 50.69 -49.88 -10.50
CA ALA A 269 50.95 -50.62 -11.73
C ALA A 269 51.42 -52.07 -11.44
N SER A 270 52.12 -52.26 -10.32
CA SER A 270 52.61 -53.55 -9.84
C SER A 270 51.53 -54.46 -9.22
N TRP A 271 50.32 -53.96 -8.97
CA TRP A 271 49.24 -54.74 -8.36
C TRP A 271 48.36 -55.41 -9.43
N PRO A 272 47.74 -56.58 -9.13
CA PRO A 272 46.80 -57.20 -10.06
C PRO A 272 45.66 -56.24 -10.44
N GLU A 273 45.17 -56.30 -11.68
CA GLU A 273 44.16 -55.36 -12.21
C GLU A 273 42.84 -55.30 -11.41
N GLY A 274 42.60 -56.30 -10.55
CA GLY A 274 41.44 -56.38 -9.66
C GLY A 274 41.62 -55.75 -8.28
N VAL A 275 42.74 -55.08 -7.97
CA VAL A 275 43.04 -54.51 -6.64
C VAL A 275 43.10 -52.99 -6.73
N TRP A 276 42.05 -52.34 -6.27
CA TRP A 276 41.92 -50.88 -6.29
C TRP A 276 41.78 -50.34 -4.89
N VAL A 277 42.54 -49.29 -4.57
CA VAL A 277 42.51 -48.64 -3.26
C VAL A 277 42.01 -47.23 -3.39
N TRP A 278 41.23 -46.76 -2.44
CA TRP A 278 40.92 -45.34 -2.37
C TRP A 278 41.36 -44.77 -1.01
N PRO A 279 41.93 -43.57 -0.99
CA PRO A 279 42.39 -42.94 0.24
C PRO A 279 41.20 -42.36 0.98
N GLU A 280 41.16 -42.56 2.30
CA GLU A 280 40.34 -41.76 3.21
C GLU A 280 41.27 -40.75 3.90
N GLY A 281 41.40 -39.55 3.32
CA GLY A 281 41.96 -38.37 4.00
C GLY A 281 43.48 -38.31 4.17
N GLY A 282 44.29 -38.75 3.20
CA GLY A 282 45.75 -38.52 3.18
C GLY A 282 46.55 -39.21 4.30
N SER A 283 45.92 -40.14 5.03
CA SER A 283 46.55 -40.94 6.09
C SER A 283 47.21 -42.19 5.53
N ARG A 284 48.14 -42.81 6.28
CA ARG A 284 48.70 -44.16 5.99
C ARG A 284 47.79 -45.29 6.48
N LYS A 285 46.76 -44.95 7.26
CA LYS A 285 45.81 -45.88 7.87
C LYS A 285 44.43 -45.67 7.28
N HIS A 286 43.58 -46.70 7.36
CA HIS A 286 42.19 -46.66 6.91
C HIS A 286 42.01 -46.64 5.38
N TRP A 287 42.93 -47.28 4.65
CA TRP A 287 42.71 -47.54 3.23
C TRP A 287 41.75 -48.72 3.05
N ARG A 288 41.11 -48.77 1.88
CA ARG A 288 40.18 -49.84 1.53
C ARG A 288 40.51 -50.33 0.14
N THR A 289 40.57 -51.64 -0.02
CA THR A 289 40.68 -52.26 -1.33
C THR A 289 39.37 -52.90 -1.75
N ILE A 290 39.01 -52.77 -3.04
CA ILE A 290 38.02 -53.66 -3.67
C ILE A 290 38.81 -54.80 -4.32
N ARG A 291 38.50 -56.04 -3.92
CA ARG A 291 39.00 -57.27 -4.54
C ARG A 291 37.85 -58.26 -4.60
N ASP A 292 37.64 -58.90 -5.75
CA ASP A 292 36.59 -59.92 -5.96
C ASP A 292 35.19 -59.46 -5.52
N GLY A 293 34.87 -58.19 -5.79
CA GLY A 293 33.56 -57.59 -5.44
C GLY A 293 33.35 -57.36 -3.94
N LYS A 294 34.37 -57.56 -3.11
CA LYS A 294 34.33 -57.34 -1.66
C LYS A 294 35.28 -56.20 -1.27
N ILE A 295 34.90 -55.50 -0.21
CA ILE A 295 35.71 -54.43 0.37
C ILE A 295 36.50 -55.01 1.53
N HIS A 296 37.81 -54.84 1.50
CA HIS A 296 38.71 -55.19 2.59
C HIS A 296 39.37 -53.93 3.13
N ALA A 297 39.45 -53.83 4.46
CA ALA A 297 40.27 -52.81 5.10
C ALA A 297 41.75 -53.21 4.98
N ILE A 298 42.60 -52.26 4.62
CA ILE A 298 44.05 -52.45 4.53
C ILE A 298 44.74 -51.20 5.09
N ASP A 299 45.80 -51.41 5.84
CA ASP A 299 46.73 -50.34 6.19
C ASP A 299 47.92 -50.43 5.25
N LEU A 300 48.34 -49.29 4.68
CA LEU A 300 49.46 -49.25 3.75
C LEU A 300 50.79 -49.26 4.51
N ALA A 301 51.77 -49.99 3.98
CA ALA A 301 53.13 -49.88 4.49
C ALA A 301 53.72 -48.50 4.13
N PRO A 302 54.71 -48.00 4.88
CA PRO A 302 55.36 -46.72 4.56
C PRO A 302 55.90 -46.66 3.13
N GLU A 303 56.36 -47.78 2.58
CA GLU A 303 56.89 -47.92 1.23
C GLU A 303 55.81 -47.76 0.14
N ASP A 304 54.57 -48.17 0.42
CA ASP A 304 53.45 -48.07 -0.54
C ASP A 304 52.98 -46.62 -0.76
N VAL A 305 53.19 -45.77 0.23
CA VAL A 305 52.72 -44.38 0.25
C VAL A 305 53.64 -43.46 -0.55
N VAL A 306 54.93 -43.81 -0.65
CA VAL A 306 55.97 -42.99 -1.31
C VAL A 306 56.24 -43.46 -2.75
N ALA A 307 55.64 -44.57 -3.17
CA ALA A 307 55.82 -45.11 -4.51
C ALA A 307 55.28 -44.14 -5.60
N THR A 308 56.00 -44.01 -6.72
CA THR A 308 55.62 -43.13 -7.84
C THR A 308 54.85 -43.84 -8.96
N ASP A 309 54.54 -45.13 -8.82
CA ASP A 309 53.88 -45.98 -9.83
C ASP A 309 52.34 -46.06 -9.69
N TRP A 310 51.72 -45.06 -9.08
CA TRP A 310 50.27 -44.99 -8.91
C TRP A 310 49.56 -44.58 -10.19
N ILE A 311 48.52 -45.33 -10.52
CA ILE A 311 47.55 -45.03 -11.57
C ILE A 311 46.29 -44.53 -10.86
N VAL A 312 45.93 -43.27 -11.10
CA VAL A 312 44.73 -42.63 -10.54
C VAL A 312 43.64 -42.59 -11.61
N SER A 313 42.43 -42.98 -11.23
CA SER A 313 41.23 -42.93 -12.09
C SER A 313 40.21 -41.91 -11.62
#